data_AF-A0A842LXL5-F1
#
_entry.id   AF-A0A842LXL5-F1
#
_cell.length_a   1.000
_cell.length_b   1.000
_cell.length_c   1.000
_cell.angle_alpha   90.00
_cell.angle_beta   90.00
_cell.angle_gamma   90.00
#
_symmetry.space_group_name_H-M   'P 1'
#
loop_
_entity.id
_entity.type
_entity.pdbx_description
1 polymer ?
#
loop_
_entity_poly.entity_id
_entity_poly.type
_entity_poly.pdbx_seq_one_letter_code
_entity_poly.pdbx_strand_id
1 'polypeptide(L)'
;MRSVQTLWFESLSPLDPPFISTALTIRQAVIVGAGAFASYAIYRGLSGVKFIDPFVALGVALVSLVVSALTAARAEELFGVRPHVQFSGAKGYHVILPLEPVRLESVDAARAALKLVQNYLSNGLCDRHVAGDAVRIFRIPNTINTKGAGNEYGGRVFIVQKWDGRRADLSRAKSIPKDFVKEARKEMKGRLEYESPTLRYYVRKLMEYGEATRWLPHRARHIIVCEMVARGRSDREIHAFFRHLDDYSEEKTQYQIDHARKLQYRYSDAAIEEEYKRLVGAWWGQ
;
A
#
# COMPACT_ATOMS: atom_id res chain seq x y z
N MET A 1 -5.46 13.41 -18.55
CA MET A 1 -4.31 12.47 -18.60
C MET A 1 -3.25 12.94 -17.61
N ARG A 2 -2.68 12.05 -16.79
CA ARG A 2 -1.54 12.38 -15.90
C ARG A 2 -0.33 11.54 -16.32
N SER A 3 0.83 12.17 -16.45
CA SER A 3 2.10 11.47 -16.69
C SER A 3 2.76 11.13 -15.35
N VAL A 4 3.14 9.87 -15.14
CA VAL A 4 4.00 9.50 -14.02
C VAL A 4 5.44 9.74 -14.46
N GLN A 5 6.15 10.64 -13.78
CA GLN A 5 7.50 11.06 -14.14
C GLN A 5 8.57 10.59 -13.12
N THR A 6 8.15 9.95 -12.03
CA THR A 6 9.04 9.58 -10.93
C THR A 6 8.48 8.40 -10.16
N LEU A 7 9.31 7.38 -9.90
CA LEU A 7 9.05 6.35 -8.90
C LEU A 7 9.75 6.74 -7.59
N TRP A 8 9.05 6.57 -6.49
CA TRP A 8 9.51 6.97 -5.17
C TRP A 8 9.43 5.80 -4.19
N PHE A 9 10.37 5.73 -3.26
CA PHE A 9 10.46 4.70 -2.23
C PHE A 9 10.71 5.37 -0.89
N GLU A 10 10.02 4.94 0.16
CA GLU A 10 10.37 5.27 1.54
C GLU A 10 10.64 3.96 2.28
N SER A 11 11.86 3.81 2.81
CA SER A 11 12.17 2.73 3.75
C SER A 11 11.86 3.24 5.16
N LEU A 12 11.00 2.54 5.89
CA LEU A 12 10.71 2.86 7.29
C LEU A 12 11.79 2.24 8.19
N SER A 13 12.44 3.05 9.02
CA SER A 13 13.00 2.57 10.30
C SER A 13 11.96 2.79 11.40
N PRO A 14 11.67 1.78 12.25
CA PRO A 14 10.84 1.97 13.43
C PRO A 14 11.49 2.82 14.55
N LEU A 15 12.81 3.09 14.55
CA LEU A 15 13.51 3.74 15.69
C LEU A 15 14.54 4.80 15.27
N ASP A 16 14.84 5.74 16.19
CA ASP A 16 15.81 6.83 15.99
C ASP A 16 17.25 6.29 16.00
N PRO A 17 18.09 6.58 14.97
CA PRO A 17 19.47 6.13 14.93
C PRO A 17 20.39 6.93 15.85
N PRO A 18 21.39 6.27 16.45
CA PRO A 18 22.68 6.89 16.72
C PRO A 18 23.76 6.32 15.76
N PHE A 19 24.70 7.18 15.37
CA PHE A 19 26.00 6.94 14.74
C PHE A 19 26.03 6.41 13.29
N ILE A 20 26.27 7.30 12.31
CA ILE A 20 27.26 7.09 11.21
C ILE A 20 27.86 8.44 10.76
N SER A 21 29.12 8.73 11.12
CA SER A 21 29.83 9.98 10.75
C SER A 21 30.71 9.89 9.50
N THR A 22 30.69 8.79 8.75
CA THR A 22 31.52 8.61 7.56
C THR A 22 30.70 8.22 6.33
N ALA A 23 31.10 8.73 5.17
CA ALA A 23 30.49 8.47 3.87
C ALA A 23 30.68 7.00 3.47
N LEU A 24 29.86 6.12 4.03
CA LEU A 24 29.80 4.71 3.62
C LEU A 24 29.23 4.63 2.21
N THR A 25 29.96 4.01 1.29
CA THR A 25 29.42 3.62 -0.01
C THR A 25 28.30 2.60 0.17
N ILE A 26 27.34 2.54 -0.77
CA ILE A 26 26.25 1.54 -0.78
C ILE A 26 26.79 0.12 -0.58
N ARG A 27 27.94 -0.20 -1.19
CA ARG A 27 28.59 -1.51 -1.07
C ARG A 27 29.09 -1.78 0.35
N GLN A 28 29.67 -0.79 1.02
CA GLN A 28 30.05 -0.89 2.42
C GLN A 28 28.81 -0.97 3.33
N ALA A 29 27.73 -0.27 3.00
CA ALA A 29 26.50 -0.27 3.80
C ALA A 29 25.82 -1.65 3.78
N VAL A 30 25.84 -2.33 2.63
CA VAL A 30 25.35 -3.71 2.50
C VAL A 30 26.19 -4.69 3.34
N ILE A 31 27.51 -4.58 3.33
CA ILE A 31 28.40 -5.46 4.10
C ILE A 31 28.20 -5.25 5.61
N VAL A 32 28.23 -3.99 6.06
CA VAL A 32 28.05 -3.66 7.49
C VAL A 32 26.64 -4.01 7.94
N GLY A 33 25.65 -3.79 7.08
CA GLY A 33 24.26 -4.15 7.33
C GLY A 33 23.99 -5.64 7.46
N ALA A 34 24.57 -6.45 6.58
CA ALA A 34 24.48 -7.91 6.66
C ALA A 34 25.11 -8.43 7.96
N GLY A 35 26.26 -7.86 8.36
CA GLY A 35 26.88 -8.14 9.66
C GLY A 35 25.98 -7.78 10.84
N ALA A 36 25.44 -6.56 10.86
CA ALA A 36 24.55 -6.08 11.93
C ALA A 36 23.26 -6.90 12.03
N PHE A 37 22.66 -7.30 10.90
CA PHE A 37 21.47 -8.14 10.88
C PHE A 37 21.74 -9.56 11.39
N ALA A 38 22.86 -10.17 11.00
CA ALA A 38 23.28 -11.47 11.52
C ALA A 38 23.52 -11.41 13.04
N SER A 39 24.20 -10.37 13.53
CA SER A 39 24.41 -10.14 14.96
C SER A 39 23.09 -9.94 15.72
N TYR A 40 22.14 -9.19 15.16
CA TYR A 40 20.80 -9.00 15.75
C TYR A 40 20.01 -10.31 15.83
N ALA A 41 20.01 -11.12 14.76
CA ALA A 41 19.32 -12.41 14.73
C ALA A 41 19.89 -13.39 15.77
N ILE A 42 21.23 -13.42 15.92
CA ILE A 42 21.91 -14.20 16.95
C ILE A 42 21.55 -13.69 18.35
N TYR A 43 21.59 -12.38 18.58
CA TYR A 43 21.22 -11.77 19.86
C TYR A 43 19.77 -12.10 20.26
N ARG A 44 18.81 -11.98 19.33
CA ARG A 44 17.40 -12.30 19.57
C ARG A 44 17.16 -13.79 19.85
N GLY A 45 17.94 -14.67 19.24
CA GLY A 45 17.89 -16.11 19.50
C GLY A 45 18.42 -16.50 20.89
N LEU A 46 19.34 -15.70 21.44
CA LEU A 46 20.05 -16.01 22.68
C LEU A 46 19.53 -15.28 23.92
N SER A 47 18.85 -14.14 23.77
CA SER A 47 18.52 -13.28 24.92
C SER A 47 17.04 -12.93 25.00
N GLY A 48 16.35 -13.53 25.99
CA GLY A 48 14.98 -13.22 26.38
C GLY A 48 14.82 -11.92 27.19
N VAL A 49 15.61 -10.88 26.92
CA VAL A 49 15.70 -9.67 27.76
C VAL A 49 15.09 -8.45 27.07
N LYS A 50 14.32 -7.66 27.83
CA LYS A 50 13.61 -6.43 27.42
C LYS A 50 14.46 -5.15 27.52
N PHE A 51 15.71 -5.18 27.04
CA PHE A 51 16.52 -3.96 26.92
C PHE A 51 16.63 -3.61 25.43
N ILE A 52 16.20 -2.42 25.02
CA ILE A 52 16.46 -1.93 23.65
C ILE A 52 17.89 -1.41 23.67
N ASP A 53 18.81 -2.34 23.41
CA ASP A 53 20.24 -2.09 23.30
C ASP A 53 20.53 -1.03 22.21
N PRO A 54 21.42 -0.05 22.42
CA PRO A 54 21.90 0.85 21.37
C PRO A 54 22.37 0.13 20.08
N PHE A 55 22.82 -1.13 20.17
CA PHE A 55 23.10 -1.98 19.01
C PHE A 55 21.84 -2.36 18.21
N VAL A 56 20.67 -2.44 18.85
CA VAL A 56 19.37 -2.62 18.17
C VAL A 56 18.97 -1.34 17.45
N ALA A 57 19.13 -0.17 18.06
CA ALA A 57 18.85 1.11 17.40
C ALA A 57 19.76 1.33 16.17
N LEU A 58 21.06 1.04 16.33
CA LEU A 58 22.04 1.05 15.24
C LEU A 58 21.67 0.03 14.15
N GLY A 59 21.31 -1.20 14.55
CA GLY A 59 20.91 -2.26 13.63
C GLY A 59 19.67 -1.89 12.81
N VAL A 60 18.67 -1.27 13.42
CA VAL A 60 17.43 -0.85 12.73
C VAL A 60 17.70 0.31 11.76
N ALA A 61 18.52 1.30 12.15
CA ALA A 61 18.93 2.37 11.24
C ALA A 61 19.70 1.84 10.03
N LEU A 62 20.61 0.89 10.28
CA LEU A 62 21.32 0.17 9.24
C LEU A 62 20.37 -0.61 8.35
N VAL A 63 19.31 -1.24 8.89
CA VAL A 63 18.31 -1.94 8.07
C VAL A 63 17.67 -0.98 7.06
N SER A 64 17.20 0.20 7.48
CA SER A 64 16.63 1.17 6.53
C SER A 64 17.64 1.63 5.47
N LEU A 65 18.90 1.87 5.86
CA LEU A 65 19.95 2.22 4.91
C LEU A 65 20.22 1.07 3.92
N VAL A 66 20.31 -0.17 4.40
CA VAL A 66 20.55 -1.38 3.61
C VAL A 66 19.40 -1.64 2.65
N VAL A 67 18.15 -1.56 3.11
CA VAL A 67 16.97 -1.71 2.25
C VAL A 67 17.00 -0.68 1.13
N SER A 68 17.37 0.57 1.45
CA SER A 68 17.44 1.65 0.45
C SER A 68 18.61 1.45 -0.51
N ALA A 69 19.76 0.99 -0.03
CA ALA A 69 20.92 0.60 -0.81
C ALA A 69 20.59 -0.55 -1.78
N LEU A 70 19.93 -1.61 -1.31
CA LEU A 70 19.51 -2.74 -2.13
C LEU A 70 18.47 -2.33 -3.16
N THR A 71 17.50 -1.51 -2.76
CA THR A 71 16.48 -0.95 -3.67
C THR A 71 17.14 -0.12 -4.76
N ALA A 72 18.12 0.72 -4.40
CA ALA A 72 18.85 1.56 -5.34
C ALA A 72 19.71 0.73 -6.30
N ALA A 73 20.45 -0.26 -5.80
CA ALA A 73 21.26 -1.17 -6.61
C ALA A 73 20.39 -1.96 -7.60
N ARG A 74 19.23 -2.46 -7.16
CA ARG A 74 18.29 -3.18 -8.01
C ARG A 74 17.67 -2.28 -9.08
N ALA A 75 17.36 -1.04 -8.74
CA ALA A 75 16.92 -0.05 -9.71
C ALA A 75 18.00 0.21 -10.78
N GLU A 76 19.25 0.36 -10.37
CA GLU A 76 20.39 0.53 -11.30
C GLU A 76 20.60 -0.69 -12.18
N GLU A 77 20.48 -1.91 -11.65
CA GLU A 77 20.58 -3.16 -12.41
C GLU A 77 19.47 -3.30 -13.47
N LEU A 78 18.23 -3.03 -13.08
CA LEU A 78 17.06 -3.25 -13.95
C LEU A 78 16.92 -2.19 -15.02
N PHE A 79 17.17 -0.92 -14.67
CA PHE A 79 16.93 0.21 -15.55
C PHE A 79 18.20 0.80 -16.14
N GLY A 80 19.38 0.38 -15.68
CA GLY A 80 20.67 0.95 -16.10
C GLY A 80 20.87 2.40 -15.66
N VAL A 81 20.09 2.87 -14.67
CA VAL A 81 20.02 4.26 -14.23
C VAL A 81 20.28 4.33 -12.73
N ARG A 82 21.20 5.20 -12.33
CA ARG A 82 21.51 5.41 -10.91
C ARG A 82 20.44 6.28 -10.25
N PRO A 83 19.65 5.78 -9.29
CA PRO A 83 18.64 6.58 -8.62
C PRO A 83 19.25 7.62 -7.67
N HIS A 84 18.48 8.65 -7.35
CA HIS A 84 18.81 9.55 -6.25
C HIS A 84 18.42 8.90 -4.91
N VAL A 85 19.32 8.91 -3.94
CA VAL A 85 19.06 8.42 -2.58
C VAL A 85 19.33 9.57 -1.61
N GLN A 86 18.41 9.82 -0.71
CA GLN A 86 18.57 10.84 0.33
C GLN A 86 18.06 10.35 1.67
N PHE A 87 18.69 10.79 2.76
CA PHE A 87 18.16 10.62 4.09
C PHE A 87 16.94 11.55 4.28
N SER A 88 15.84 11.05 4.87
CA SER A 88 14.59 11.82 5.02
C SER A 88 14.65 12.87 6.13
N GLY A 89 15.76 12.94 6.87
CA GLY A 89 15.93 13.82 8.01
C GLY A 89 15.29 13.27 9.29
N ALA A 90 14.76 12.05 9.31
CA ALA A 90 14.21 11.43 10.51
C ALA A 90 14.68 9.99 10.67
N LYS A 91 13.93 9.03 10.12
CA LYS A 91 14.17 7.59 10.33
C LYS A 91 14.44 6.83 9.02
N GLY A 92 14.09 7.39 7.88
CA GLY A 92 14.07 6.67 6.61
C GLY A 92 14.98 7.27 5.55
N TYR A 93 15.02 6.61 4.41
CA TYR A 93 15.62 7.15 3.21
C TYR A 93 14.60 7.17 2.08
N HIS A 94 14.76 8.15 1.20
CA HIS A 94 14.04 8.17 -0.06
C HIS A 94 14.95 7.63 -1.16
N VAL A 95 14.46 6.64 -1.90
CA VAL A 95 15.02 6.28 -3.22
C VAL A 95 14.10 6.93 -4.25
N ILE A 96 14.67 7.68 -5.17
CA ILE A 96 13.95 8.43 -6.19
C ILE A 96 14.54 8.00 -7.53
N LEU A 97 13.72 7.34 -8.33
CA LEU A 97 14.08 6.90 -9.67
C LEU A 97 13.28 7.72 -10.70
N PRO A 98 13.91 8.72 -11.34
CA PRO A 98 13.29 9.48 -12.41
C PRO A 98 12.94 8.55 -13.57
N LEU A 99 11.69 8.59 -14.03
CA LEU A 99 11.23 7.81 -15.17
C LEU A 99 11.12 8.68 -16.42
N GLU A 100 11.22 8.04 -17.58
CA GLU A 100 10.66 8.59 -18.80
C GLU A 100 9.15 8.76 -18.65
N PRO A 101 8.52 9.81 -19.21
CA PRO A 101 7.10 10.03 -19.05
C PRO A 101 6.27 8.84 -19.56
N VAL A 102 5.60 8.15 -18.64
CA VAL A 102 4.69 7.05 -18.99
C VAL A 102 3.26 7.56 -18.98
N ARG A 103 2.55 7.30 -20.08
CA ARG A 103 1.10 7.54 -20.17
C ARG A 103 0.38 6.30 -19.68
N LEU A 104 -0.44 6.46 -18.65
CA LEU A 104 -1.29 5.41 -18.12
C LEU A 104 -2.75 5.82 -18.32
N GLU A 105 -3.59 4.82 -18.59
CA GLU A 105 -4.98 5.01 -19.01
C GLU A 105 -5.85 5.65 -17.91
N SER A 106 -5.53 5.37 -16.65
CA SER A 106 -6.23 5.89 -15.48
C SER A 106 -5.30 6.16 -14.30
N VAL A 107 -5.82 6.90 -13.31
CA VAL A 107 -5.11 7.14 -12.05
C VAL A 107 -4.89 5.83 -11.29
N ASP A 108 -5.86 4.91 -11.32
CA ASP A 108 -5.75 3.65 -10.59
C ASP A 108 -4.77 2.68 -11.26
N ALA A 109 -4.70 2.69 -12.59
CA ALA A 109 -3.63 2.01 -13.32
C ALA A 109 -2.25 2.57 -12.92
N ALA A 110 -2.14 3.89 -12.73
CA ALA A 110 -0.91 4.52 -12.24
C ALA A 110 -0.54 4.11 -10.81
N ARG A 111 -1.50 4.10 -9.89
CA ARG A 111 -1.27 3.64 -8.52
C ARG A 111 -0.87 2.17 -8.47
N ALA A 112 -1.54 1.32 -9.24
CA ALA A 112 -1.26 -0.11 -9.30
C ALA A 112 0.13 -0.39 -9.87
N ALA A 113 0.50 0.26 -10.98
CA ALA A 113 1.82 0.14 -11.57
C ALA A 113 2.92 0.64 -10.63
N LEU A 114 2.69 1.79 -9.98
CA LEU A 114 3.62 2.35 -8.99
C LEU A 114 3.81 1.39 -7.81
N LYS A 115 2.73 0.89 -7.21
CA LYS A 115 2.76 -0.09 -6.11
C LYS A 115 3.52 -1.37 -6.49
N LEU A 116 3.24 -1.88 -7.69
CA LEU A 116 3.90 -3.06 -8.26
C LEU A 116 5.42 -2.85 -8.33
N VAL A 117 5.85 -1.76 -8.98
CA VAL A 117 7.28 -1.49 -9.16
C VAL A 117 7.94 -1.20 -7.80
N GLN A 118 7.25 -0.49 -6.91
CA GLN A 118 7.76 -0.21 -5.57
C GLN A 118 8.02 -1.50 -4.78
N ASN A 119 7.02 -2.37 -4.71
CA ASN A 119 7.13 -3.64 -4.01
C ASN A 119 8.20 -4.55 -4.62
N TYR A 120 8.34 -4.55 -5.95
CA TYR A 120 9.36 -5.33 -6.64
C TYR A 120 10.77 -4.87 -6.26
N LEU A 121 11.03 -3.57 -6.40
CA LEU A 121 12.34 -2.99 -6.16
C LEU A 121 12.73 -3.07 -4.68
N SER A 122 11.77 -2.94 -3.77
CA SER A 122 12.00 -3.00 -2.33
C SER A 122 11.89 -4.41 -1.72
N ASN A 123 11.62 -5.46 -2.51
CA ASN A 123 11.25 -6.80 -2.00
C ASN A 123 10.12 -6.76 -0.95
N GLY A 124 9.11 -5.90 -1.14
CA GLY A 124 7.99 -5.75 -0.22
C GLY A 124 8.30 -4.99 1.08
N LEU A 125 9.50 -4.46 1.25
CA LEU A 125 9.92 -3.67 2.42
C LEU A 125 9.67 -2.16 2.30
N CYS A 126 8.99 -1.71 1.24
CA CYS A 126 8.56 -0.32 1.11
C CYS A 126 7.45 -0.01 2.13
N ASP A 127 7.39 1.23 2.62
CA ASP A 127 6.24 1.71 3.39
C ASP A 127 4.93 1.46 2.63
N ARG A 128 4.00 0.75 3.26
CA ARG A 128 2.69 0.41 2.68
C ARG A 128 1.82 1.64 2.43
N HIS A 129 2.00 2.72 3.20
CA HIS A 129 1.30 3.98 3.02
C HIS A 129 1.84 4.81 1.84
N VAL A 130 3.03 4.46 1.37
CA VAL A 130 3.71 5.07 0.22
C VAL A 130 3.45 4.28 -1.06
N ALA A 131 3.24 2.97 -0.91
CA ALA A 131 3.05 2.06 -2.01
C ALA A 131 1.81 2.43 -2.86
N GLY A 132 2.05 2.88 -4.09
CA GLY A 132 1.03 3.33 -5.03
C GLY A 132 0.63 4.79 -4.91
N ASP A 133 1.23 5.59 -4.03
CA ASP A 133 0.90 7.01 -3.89
C ASP A 133 1.58 7.87 -4.96
N ALA A 134 0.87 8.11 -6.05
CA ALA A 134 1.35 8.89 -7.20
C ALA A 134 1.36 10.41 -6.99
N VAL A 135 0.84 10.92 -5.87
CA VAL A 135 0.76 12.37 -5.59
C VAL A 135 1.56 12.78 -4.36
N ARG A 136 2.35 11.86 -3.79
CA ARG A 136 3.09 12.11 -2.57
C ARG A 136 4.12 13.23 -2.75
N ILE A 137 4.17 14.12 -1.76
CA ILE A 137 5.23 15.10 -1.61
C ILE A 137 6.36 14.48 -0.78
N PHE A 138 7.60 14.61 -1.25
CA PHE A 138 8.78 14.18 -0.50
C PHE A 138 9.61 15.39 -0.04
N ARG A 139 10.53 15.15 0.90
CA ARG A 139 11.40 16.19 1.46
C ARG A 139 12.45 16.64 0.45
N ILE A 140 12.66 17.95 0.34
CA ILE A 140 13.69 18.52 -0.55
C ILE A 140 15.08 18.38 0.11
N PRO A 141 16.13 17.96 -0.61
CA PRO A 141 17.49 17.97 -0.08
C PRO A 141 17.90 19.33 0.51
N ASN A 142 18.76 19.30 1.53
CA ASN A 142 19.25 20.48 2.24
C ASN A 142 18.16 21.29 2.98
N THR A 143 17.05 20.65 3.31
CA THR A 143 16.01 21.22 4.20
C THR A 143 16.02 20.55 5.56
N ILE A 144 15.26 21.11 6.52
CA ILE A 144 15.10 20.56 7.86
C ILE A 144 13.76 19.85 7.97
N ASN A 145 13.79 18.58 8.36
CA ASN A 145 12.61 17.81 8.75
C ASN A 145 12.39 17.98 10.26
N THR A 146 11.40 18.81 10.62
CA THR A 146 11.05 19.08 12.02
C THR A 146 10.74 17.82 12.83
N LYS A 147 10.26 16.74 12.18
CA LYS A 147 10.01 15.45 12.83
C LYS A 147 11.27 14.78 13.36
N GLY A 148 12.43 15.09 12.80
CA GLY A 148 13.71 14.54 13.23
C GLY A 148 14.61 15.58 13.90
N ALA A 149 14.09 16.72 14.33
CA ALA A 149 14.91 17.78 14.94
C ALA A 149 15.72 17.30 16.15
N GLY A 150 15.24 16.26 16.85
CA GLY A 150 15.94 15.65 17.99
C GLY A 150 16.97 14.56 17.63
N ASN A 151 17.16 14.22 16.35
CA ASN A 151 18.20 13.28 15.95
C ASN A 151 19.57 13.96 15.82
N GLU A 152 20.62 13.15 15.68
CA GLU A 152 22.02 13.61 15.56
C GLU A 152 22.28 14.53 14.35
N TYR A 153 21.39 14.50 13.35
CA TYR A 153 21.47 15.35 12.16
C TYR A 153 20.63 16.62 12.30
N GLY A 154 19.99 16.87 13.44
CA GLY A 154 19.11 18.01 13.66
C GLY A 154 17.96 18.08 12.65
N GLY A 155 17.49 16.93 12.19
CA GLY A 155 16.45 16.86 11.16
C GLY A 155 16.94 17.07 9.72
N ARG A 156 18.25 17.25 9.48
CA ARG A 156 18.78 17.63 8.17
C ARG A 156 18.55 16.54 7.12
N VAL A 157 17.96 16.94 5.99
CA VAL A 157 17.79 16.11 4.79
C VAL A 157 19.04 16.26 3.93
N PHE A 158 19.76 15.17 3.65
CA PHE A 158 20.96 15.22 2.83
C PHE A 158 21.01 14.08 1.80
N ILE A 159 21.79 14.30 0.75
CA ILE A 159 21.92 13.38 -0.37
C ILE A 159 22.96 12.31 -0.01
N VAL A 160 22.57 11.05 -0.14
CA VAL A 160 23.43 9.87 0.00
C VAL A 160 23.98 9.44 -1.37
N GLN A 161 23.12 9.45 -2.38
CA GLN A 161 23.48 9.15 -3.77
C GLN A 161 22.84 10.16 -4.70
N LYS A 162 23.64 10.79 -5.56
CA LYS A 162 23.13 11.68 -6.60
C LYS A 162 22.61 10.86 -7.78
N TRP A 163 21.51 11.34 -8.36
CA TRP A 163 21.04 10.92 -9.67
C TRP A 163 22.12 11.16 -10.75
N ASP A 164 22.25 10.24 -11.70
CA ASP A 164 23.20 10.34 -12.82
C ASP A 164 22.70 11.20 -13.99
N GLY A 165 21.52 11.81 -13.89
CA GLY A 165 20.92 12.65 -14.92
C GLY A 165 20.16 11.89 -16.01
N ARG A 166 20.11 10.55 -15.95
CA ARG A 166 19.40 9.72 -16.95
C ARG A 166 18.05 9.26 -16.43
N ARG A 167 17.02 9.27 -17.26
CA ARG A 167 15.69 8.76 -16.86
C ARG A 167 15.60 7.27 -17.15
N ALA A 168 14.95 6.53 -16.25
CA ALA A 168 14.69 5.12 -16.41
C ALA A 168 13.57 4.90 -17.43
N ASP A 169 13.83 4.03 -18.40
CA ASP A 169 12.87 3.61 -19.41
C ASP A 169 12.25 2.28 -18.98
N LEU A 170 10.94 2.27 -18.71
CA LEU A 170 10.24 1.05 -18.30
C LEU A 170 10.27 -0.05 -19.36
N SER A 171 10.44 0.28 -20.64
CA SER A 171 10.57 -0.72 -21.70
C SER A 171 11.91 -1.46 -21.65
N ARG A 172 12.94 -0.82 -21.05
CA ARG A 172 14.28 -1.38 -20.86
C ARG A 172 14.45 -2.14 -19.56
N ALA A 173 13.43 -2.15 -18.70
CA ALA A 173 13.43 -2.99 -17.50
C ALA A 173 13.67 -4.43 -17.96
N LYS A 174 14.90 -4.93 -17.81
CA LYS A 174 15.30 -6.28 -18.24
C LYS A 174 14.30 -7.25 -17.62
N SER A 175 13.35 -7.68 -18.46
CA SER A 175 12.15 -8.45 -18.11
C SER A 175 11.79 -8.42 -16.62
N ILE A 176 10.94 -7.47 -16.19
CA ILE A 176 10.16 -7.66 -14.96
C ILE A 176 9.61 -9.09 -15.03
N PRO A 177 9.94 -10.00 -14.09
CA PRO A 177 9.62 -11.41 -14.21
C PRO A 177 8.16 -11.60 -14.60
N LYS A 178 7.88 -12.41 -15.63
CA LYS A 178 6.52 -12.61 -16.15
C LYS A 178 5.55 -13.04 -15.04
N ASP A 179 6.05 -13.81 -14.07
CA ASP A 179 5.29 -14.25 -12.89
C ASP A 179 4.89 -13.08 -11.99
N PHE A 180 5.75 -12.06 -11.86
CA PHE A 180 5.44 -10.85 -11.11
C PHE A 180 4.36 -10.01 -11.81
N VAL A 181 4.45 -9.88 -13.14
CA VAL A 181 3.40 -9.24 -13.95
C VAL A 181 2.07 -10.03 -13.83
N LYS A 182 2.14 -11.37 -13.79
CA LYS A 182 0.97 -12.25 -13.64
C LYS A 182 0.33 -12.12 -12.25
N GLU A 183 1.13 -12.10 -11.18
CA GLU A 183 0.65 -11.89 -9.80
C GLU A 183 0.04 -10.51 -9.64
N ALA A 184 0.69 -9.47 -10.14
CA ALA A 184 0.14 -8.14 -10.08
C ALA A 184 -1.10 -7.97 -10.95
N ARG A 185 -1.18 -8.63 -12.12
CA ARG A 185 -2.42 -8.72 -12.90
C ARG A 185 -3.52 -9.46 -12.16
N LYS A 186 -3.21 -10.49 -11.36
CA LYS A 186 -4.18 -11.20 -10.52
C LYS A 186 -4.70 -10.31 -9.39
N GLU A 187 -3.80 -9.57 -8.72
CA GLU A 187 -4.16 -8.60 -7.68
C GLU A 187 -4.94 -7.41 -8.26
N MET A 188 -4.55 -6.93 -9.46
CA MET A 188 -5.25 -5.89 -10.21
C MET A 188 -6.60 -6.36 -10.72
N LYS A 189 -6.73 -7.57 -11.27
CA LYS A 189 -8.01 -8.12 -11.74
C LYS A 189 -8.99 -8.29 -10.58
N GLY A 190 -8.51 -8.74 -9.41
CA GLY A 190 -9.28 -8.76 -8.17
C GLY A 190 -9.64 -7.37 -7.60
N ARG A 191 -9.11 -6.28 -8.16
CA ARG A 191 -9.45 -4.88 -7.82
C ARG A 191 -10.19 -4.13 -8.94
N LEU A 192 -9.91 -4.41 -10.22
CA LEU A 192 -10.51 -3.76 -11.40
C LEU A 192 -11.90 -4.30 -11.73
N GLU A 193 -12.21 -5.55 -11.39
CA GLU A 193 -13.61 -6.01 -11.33
C GLU A 193 -14.42 -5.25 -10.25
N TYR A 194 -13.76 -4.43 -9.43
CA TYR A 194 -14.29 -3.87 -8.20
C TYR A 194 -14.40 -2.33 -8.17
N GLU A 195 -14.02 -1.62 -9.24
CA GLU A 195 -14.09 -0.14 -9.28
C GLU A 195 -15.03 0.39 -10.36
N SER A 196 -16.13 -0.33 -10.65
CA SER A 196 -17.28 0.40 -11.18
C SER A 196 -17.85 1.28 -10.05
N PRO A 197 -18.10 2.58 -10.25
CA PRO A 197 -18.87 3.38 -9.28
C PRO A 197 -20.29 2.81 -9.10
N THR A 198 -20.74 1.96 -10.03
CA THR A 198 -22.01 1.25 -9.94
C THR A 198 -21.86 0.00 -9.07
N LEU A 199 -22.81 -0.19 -8.18
CA LEU A 199 -23.00 -1.47 -7.48
C LEU A 199 -23.10 -2.62 -8.49
N ARG A 200 -22.57 -3.80 -8.12
CA ARG A 200 -22.70 -5.02 -8.93
C ARG A 200 -24.16 -5.32 -9.24
N TYR A 201 -24.41 -5.91 -10.41
CA TYR A 201 -25.76 -6.13 -10.94
C TYR A 201 -26.70 -6.78 -9.92
N TYR A 202 -26.31 -7.91 -9.34
CA TYR A 202 -27.16 -8.61 -8.37
C TYR A 202 -27.29 -7.89 -7.02
N VAL A 203 -26.34 -7.04 -6.64
CA VAL A 203 -26.52 -6.17 -5.46
C VAL A 203 -27.61 -5.14 -5.74
N ARG A 204 -27.63 -4.54 -6.95
CA ARG A 204 -28.74 -3.65 -7.35
C ARG A 204 -30.07 -4.40 -7.35
N LYS A 205 -30.10 -5.64 -7.83
CA LYS A 205 -31.31 -6.46 -7.80
C LYS A 205 -31.79 -6.80 -6.39
N LEU A 206 -30.88 -7.02 -5.44
CA LEU A 206 -31.24 -7.16 -4.03
C LEU A 206 -31.80 -5.86 -3.45
N MET A 207 -31.26 -4.70 -3.82
CA MET A 207 -31.78 -3.40 -3.41
C MET A 207 -33.18 -3.15 -3.98
N GLU A 208 -33.38 -3.37 -5.28
CA GLU A 208 -34.68 -3.29 -5.95
C GLU A 208 -35.72 -4.22 -5.29
N TYR A 209 -35.33 -5.44 -4.94
CA TYR A 209 -36.19 -6.37 -4.20
C TYR A 209 -36.58 -5.82 -2.82
N GLY A 210 -35.62 -5.27 -2.07
CA GLY A 210 -35.86 -4.67 -0.76
C GLY A 210 -36.78 -3.45 -0.84
N GLU A 211 -36.64 -2.62 -1.86
CA GLU A 211 -37.54 -1.48 -2.12
C GLU A 211 -38.96 -1.94 -2.45
N ALA A 212 -39.10 -2.97 -3.29
CA ALA A 212 -40.40 -3.48 -3.71
C ALA A 212 -41.16 -4.21 -2.60
N THR A 213 -40.46 -4.99 -1.78
CA THR A 213 -41.06 -5.84 -0.74
C THR A 213 -41.04 -5.22 0.66
N ARG A 214 -40.29 -4.12 0.83
CA ARG A 214 -39.98 -3.50 2.13
C ARG A 214 -39.34 -4.45 3.15
N TRP A 215 -38.76 -5.55 2.67
CA TRP A 215 -38.16 -6.59 3.50
C TRP A 215 -36.89 -7.17 2.88
N LEU A 216 -35.88 -7.43 3.71
CA LEU A 216 -34.65 -8.13 3.33
C LEU A 216 -34.17 -9.04 4.45
N PRO A 217 -33.76 -10.29 4.17
CA PRO A 217 -33.16 -11.16 5.17
C PRO A 217 -31.76 -10.67 5.57
N HIS A 218 -31.29 -11.10 6.73
CA HIS A 218 -30.00 -10.69 7.31
C HIS A 218 -28.82 -10.81 6.33
N ARG A 219 -28.71 -11.94 5.62
CA ARG A 219 -27.62 -12.19 4.66
C ARG A 219 -27.62 -11.19 3.50
N ALA A 220 -28.78 -10.90 2.92
CA ALA A 220 -28.90 -9.91 1.84
C ALA A 220 -28.52 -8.50 2.31
N ARG A 221 -28.93 -8.11 3.53
CA ARG A 221 -28.51 -6.83 4.13
C ARG A 221 -27.00 -6.74 4.25
N HIS A 222 -26.38 -7.79 4.79
CA HIS A 222 -24.93 -7.79 4.99
C HIS A 222 -24.17 -7.74 3.65
N ILE A 223 -24.67 -8.41 2.60
CA ILE A 223 -24.12 -8.30 1.24
C ILE A 223 -24.17 -6.84 0.74
N ILE A 224 -25.33 -6.18 0.86
CA ILE A 224 -25.51 -4.79 0.42
C ILE A 224 -24.60 -3.86 1.21
N VAL A 225 -24.56 -3.98 2.54
CA VAL A 225 -23.69 -3.17 3.41
C VAL A 225 -22.23 -3.34 3.03
N CYS A 226 -21.75 -4.59 2.87
CA CYS A 226 -20.37 -4.85 2.48
C CYS A 226 -20.03 -4.20 1.13
N GLU A 227 -20.92 -4.30 0.14
CA GLU A 227 -20.71 -3.66 -1.17
C GLU A 227 -20.69 -2.13 -1.06
N MET A 228 -21.65 -1.53 -0.34
CA MET A 228 -21.73 -0.08 -0.19
C MET A 228 -20.52 0.49 0.55
N VAL A 229 -20.10 -0.14 1.65
CA VAL A 229 -18.90 0.23 2.41
C VAL A 229 -17.66 0.16 1.54
N ALA A 230 -17.51 -0.92 0.80
CA ALA A 230 -16.34 -1.13 -0.03
C ALA A 230 -16.28 -0.20 -1.26
N ARG A 231 -17.40 0.45 -1.60
CA ARG A 231 -17.48 1.56 -2.56
C ARG A 231 -17.45 2.94 -1.93
N GLY A 232 -17.09 3.03 -0.65
CA GLY A 232 -16.89 4.30 0.05
C GLY A 232 -18.18 5.07 0.31
N ARG A 233 -19.34 4.41 0.33
CA ARG A 233 -20.60 5.04 0.74
C ARG A 233 -20.54 5.44 2.21
N SER A 234 -21.11 6.59 2.50
CA SER A 234 -21.25 7.12 3.85
C SER A 234 -22.31 6.33 4.65
N ASP A 235 -22.18 6.33 5.97
CA ASP A 235 -23.15 5.70 6.89
C ASP A 235 -24.55 6.27 6.61
N ARG A 236 -24.66 7.58 6.39
CA ARG A 236 -25.91 8.26 6.02
C ARG A 236 -26.56 7.66 4.77
N GLU A 237 -25.81 7.40 3.70
CA GLU A 237 -26.33 6.78 2.48
C GLU A 237 -26.80 5.35 2.73
N ILE A 238 -26.04 4.58 3.51
CA ILE A 238 -26.37 3.20 3.85
C ILE A 238 -27.65 3.16 4.70
N HIS A 239 -27.74 3.99 5.73
CA HIS A 239 -28.94 4.13 6.57
C HIS A 239 -30.14 4.61 5.77
N ALA A 240 -29.96 5.54 4.83
CA ALA A 240 -31.06 6.03 3.99
C ALA A 240 -31.71 4.90 3.18
N PHE A 241 -30.90 3.99 2.62
CA PHE A 241 -31.43 2.81 1.93
C PHE A 241 -32.23 1.90 2.87
N PHE A 242 -31.65 1.50 4.00
CA PHE A 242 -32.31 0.55 4.91
C PHE A 242 -33.52 1.12 5.64
N ARG A 243 -33.65 2.45 5.77
CA ARG A 243 -34.74 3.12 6.49
C ARG A 243 -36.13 2.83 5.93
N HIS A 244 -36.23 2.44 4.66
CA HIS A 244 -37.50 2.11 4.02
C HIS A 244 -37.99 0.68 4.31
N LEU A 245 -37.15 -0.18 4.91
CA LEU A 245 -37.52 -1.53 5.28
C LEU A 245 -38.30 -1.54 6.60
N ASP A 246 -39.27 -2.45 6.71
CA ASP A 246 -40.25 -2.44 7.82
C ASP A 246 -39.65 -2.76 9.19
N ASP A 247 -38.60 -3.58 9.22
CA ASP A 247 -37.85 -3.98 10.42
C ASP A 247 -36.52 -3.21 10.57
N TYR A 248 -36.41 -2.02 9.97
CA TYR A 248 -35.24 -1.17 10.10
C TYR A 248 -34.92 -0.86 11.56
N SER A 249 -33.64 -1.03 11.92
CA SER A 249 -33.09 -0.64 13.21
C SER A 249 -31.76 0.05 12.96
N GLU A 250 -31.64 1.29 13.44
CA GLU A 250 -30.42 2.08 13.31
C GLU A 250 -29.23 1.40 13.98
N GLU A 251 -29.40 0.93 15.22
CA GLU A 251 -28.37 0.20 15.96
C GLU A 251 -27.87 -1.05 15.21
N LYS A 252 -28.79 -1.90 14.72
CA LYS A 252 -28.41 -3.12 13.99
C LYS A 252 -27.73 -2.81 12.66
N THR A 253 -28.18 -1.76 11.96
CA THR A 253 -27.60 -1.34 10.69
C THR A 253 -26.19 -0.78 10.91
N GLN A 254 -26.00 0.05 11.94
CA GLN A 254 -24.68 0.58 12.29
C GLN A 254 -23.72 -0.54 12.69
N TYR A 255 -24.19 -1.52 13.48
CA TYR A 255 -23.39 -2.70 13.81
C TYR A 255 -22.90 -3.45 12.56
N GLN A 256 -23.74 -3.62 11.54
CA GLN A 256 -23.35 -4.23 10.27
C GLN A 256 -22.33 -3.39 9.51
N ILE A 257 -22.48 -2.06 9.50
CA ILE A 257 -21.54 -1.13 8.85
C ILE A 257 -20.16 -1.24 9.52
N ASP A 258 -20.11 -1.16 10.85
CA ASP A 258 -18.88 -1.22 11.63
C ASP A 258 -18.19 -2.57 11.45
N HIS A 259 -18.96 -3.65 11.48
CA HIS A 259 -18.47 -5.00 11.26
C HIS A 259 -17.89 -5.19 9.86
N ALA A 260 -18.58 -4.69 8.82
CA ALA A 260 -18.11 -4.74 7.43
C ALA A 260 -16.81 -3.94 7.24
N ARG A 261 -16.70 -2.76 7.86
CA ARG A 261 -15.48 -1.94 7.83
C ARG A 261 -14.30 -2.62 8.52
N LYS A 262 -14.55 -3.24 9.68
CA LYS A 262 -13.52 -3.90 10.49
C LYS A 262 -12.96 -5.14 9.80
N LEU A 263 -13.82 -5.99 9.25
CA LEU A 263 -13.44 -7.31 8.75
C LEU A 263 -13.25 -7.37 7.24
N GLN A 264 -13.62 -6.31 6.51
CA GLN A 264 -13.46 -6.19 5.06
C GLN A 264 -14.01 -7.40 4.29
N TYR A 265 -15.17 -7.90 4.70
CA TYR A 265 -15.83 -9.06 4.08
C TYR A 265 -16.04 -8.85 2.58
N ARG A 266 -15.89 -9.94 1.80
CA ARG A 266 -16.12 -9.95 0.36
C ARG A 266 -16.96 -11.15 -0.03
N TYR A 267 -18.09 -10.88 -0.68
CA TYR A 267 -18.92 -11.89 -1.31
C TYR A 267 -18.54 -12.06 -2.78
N SER A 268 -18.41 -13.31 -3.22
CA SER A 268 -18.25 -13.66 -4.64
C SER A 268 -19.54 -13.38 -5.41
N ASP A 269 -19.43 -13.15 -6.72
CA ASP A 269 -20.61 -12.90 -7.57
C ASP A 269 -21.60 -14.06 -7.53
N ALA A 270 -21.09 -15.30 -7.53
CA ALA A 270 -21.90 -16.51 -7.38
C ALA A 270 -22.72 -16.52 -6.08
N ALA A 271 -22.13 -16.11 -4.94
CA ALA A 271 -22.84 -16.08 -3.67
C ALA A 271 -23.93 -14.99 -3.62
N ILE A 272 -23.70 -13.86 -4.30
CA ILE A 272 -24.69 -12.77 -4.38
C ILE A 272 -25.84 -13.16 -5.31
N GLU A 273 -25.51 -13.76 -6.46
CA GLU A 273 -26.48 -14.28 -7.42
C GLU A 273 -27.36 -15.37 -6.79
N GLU A 274 -26.74 -16.33 -6.08
CA GLU A 274 -27.44 -17.38 -5.35
C GLU A 274 -28.44 -16.79 -4.34
N GLU A 275 -28.01 -15.81 -3.54
CA GLU A 275 -28.88 -15.17 -2.56
C GLU A 275 -30.06 -14.43 -3.21
N TYR A 276 -29.82 -13.73 -4.33
CA TYR A 276 -30.89 -13.08 -5.08
C TYR A 276 -31.87 -14.11 -5.67
N LYS A 277 -31.36 -15.18 -6.31
CA LYS A 277 -32.19 -16.26 -6.86
C LYS A 277 -33.01 -16.95 -5.78
N ARG A 278 -32.44 -17.15 -4.59
CA ARG A 278 -33.14 -17.71 -3.42
C ARG A 278 -34.33 -16.85 -3.00
N LEU A 279 -34.15 -15.53 -2.97
CA LEU A 279 -35.22 -14.58 -2.61
C LEU A 279 -36.33 -14.52 -3.66
N VAL A 280 -35.95 -14.42 -4.93
CA VAL A 280 -36.91 -14.36 -6.02
C VAL A 280 -37.63 -15.69 -6.21
N GLY A 281 -36.93 -16.82 -6.14
CA GLY A 281 -37.54 -18.14 -6.23
C GLY A 281 -38.54 -18.42 -5.10
N ALA A 282 -38.29 -17.90 -3.90
CA ALA A 282 -39.26 -17.96 -2.80
C ALA A 282 -40.48 -17.05 -3.03
N TRP A 283 -40.33 -15.99 -3.81
CA TRP A 283 -41.39 -15.00 -4.08
C TRP A 283 -42.37 -15.45 -5.17
N TRP A 284 -41.91 -16.17 -6.20
CA TRP A 284 -42.79 -16.70 -7.27
C TRP A 284 -43.45 -18.05 -6.93
N GLY A 285 -43.12 -18.63 -5.77
CA GLY A 285 -43.70 -19.88 -5.28
C GLY A 285 -44.87 -19.71 -4.30
N GLN A 286 -45.34 -18.47 -4.09
CA GLN A 286 -46.51 -18.10 -3.27
C GLN A 286 -47.55 -17.43 -4.15
#